data_AF-A0A0B6ZE47-F1
#
_entry.id   AF-A0A0B6ZE47-F1
#
_cell.length_a   1.000
_cell.length_b   1.000
_cell.length_c   1.000
_cell.angle_alpha   90.00
_cell.angle_beta   90.00
_cell.angle_gamma   90.00
#
_symmetry.space_group_name_H-M   'P 1'
#
loop_
_entity.id
_entity.type
_entity.pdbx_description
1 polymer ?
#
loop_
_entity_poly.entity_id
_entity_poly.type
_entity_poly.pdbx_seq_one_letter_code
_entity_poly.pdbx_strand_id
1 'polypeptide(L)' 'VRHEMTEAVSGYEEKPRDQWLFDYPAQVALCGTQIWWTTEVNIAFGRLEEGYENALKDYSKKQISQLNSLITMLLGDLSS' A
#
# COMPACT_ATOMS: atom_id res chain seq x y z
N VAL A 1 6.22 0.03 18.34
CA VAL A 1 5.94 -1.20 17.54
C VAL A 1 4.49 -1.67 17.60
N ARG A 2 3.98 -2.32 18.66
CA ARG A 2 2.60 -2.88 18.64
C ARG A 2 1.50 -1.81 18.47
N HIS A 3 1.63 -0.69 19.19
CA HIS A 3 0.71 0.44 19.08
C HIS A 3 0.78 1.09 17.69
N GLU A 4 1.99 1.44 17.24
CA GLU A 4 2.23 1.99 15.90
C GLU A 4 1.71 1.08 14.79
N MET A 5 1.78 -0.24 14.95
CA MET A 5 1.23 -1.19 13.99
C MET A 5 -0.29 -1.07 13.87
N THR A 6 -1.00 -0.92 14.99
CA THR A 6 -2.45 -0.71 14.99
C THR A 6 -2.83 0.63 14.35
N GLU A 7 -2.08 1.68 14.64
CA GLU A 7 -2.29 3.01 14.05
C GLU A 7 -2.00 3.01 12.55
N ALA A 8 -0.88 2.42 12.13
CA ALA A 8 -0.48 2.30 10.74
C ALA A 8 -1.53 1.58 9.90
N VAL A 9 -2.06 0.46 10.40
CA VAL A 9 -3.13 -0.27 9.72
C VAL A 9 -4.40 0.57 9.61
N SER A 10 -4.75 1.32 10.66
CA SER A 10 -5.96 2.15 10.67
C SER A 10 -5.85 3.37 9.75
N GLY A 11 -4.68 4.02 9.72
CA GLY A 11 -4.45 5.26 8.97
C GLY A 11 -4.07 5.10 7.49
N TYR A 12 -3.94 3.86 6.98
CA TYR A 12 -3.46 3.60 5.61
C TYR A 12 -4.37 4.19 4.52
N GLU A 13 -5.68 4.23 4.75
CA GLU A 13 -6.64 4.78 3.78
C GLU A 13 -6.85 6.30 3.94
N GLU A 14 -6.37 6.91 5.01
CA GLU A 14 -6.60 8.33 5.31
C GLU A 14 -5.80 9.26 4.41
N LYS A 15 -4.68 8.78 3.85
CA LYS A 15 -3.79 9.58 3.02
C LYS A 15 -3.10 8.74 1.93
N PRO A 16 -2.53 9.37 0.89
CA PRO A 16 -1.75 8.67 -0.13
C PRO A 16 -0.60 7.84 0.46
N ARG A 17 -0.37 6.64 -0.10
CA ARG A 17 0.64 5.68 0.40
C ARG A 17 2.04 6.28 0.50
N ASP A 18 2.43 7.09 -0.49
CA ASP A 18 3.72 7.78 -0.53
C ASP A 18 3.92 8.77 0.62
N GLN A 19 2.85 9.36 1.14
CA GLN A 19 2.88 10.20 2.34
C GLN A 19 2.82 9.35 3.61
N TRP A 20 1.91 8.39 3.65
CA TRP A 20 1.71 7.47 4.79
C TRP A 20 3.00 6.72 5.17
N LEU A 21 3.83 6.38 4.19
CA LEU A 21 5.10 5.67 4.40
C LEU A 21 6.06 6.42 5.35
N PHE A 22 5.99 7.74 5.42
CA PHE A 22 6.89 8.56 6.25
C PHE A 22 6.39 8.76 7.68
N ASP A 23 5.14 8.43 7.99
CA ASP A 23 4.59 8.58 9.34
C ASP A 23 5.01 7.46 10.29
N TYR A 24 5.54 6.35 9.75
CA TYR A 24 5.84 5.15 10.51
C TYR A 24 7.24 4.61 10.24
N PRO A 25 7.87 3.92 11.21
CA PRO A 25 9.13 3.22 10.98
C PRO A 25 9.02 2.22 9.82
N ALA A 26 10.11 2.06 9.05
CA ALA A 26 10.13 1.23 7.84
C ALA A 26 9.57 -0.19 8.03
N GLN A 27 9.84 -0.84 9.18
CA GLN A 27 9.31 -2.17 9.48
C GLN A 27 7.79 -2.16 9.68
N VAL A 28 7.25 -1.13 10.34
CA VAL A 28 5.81 -0.96 10.58
C VAL A 28 5.12 -0.65 9.25
N ALA A 29 5.67 0.27 8.47
CA ALA A 29 5.17 0.64 7.15
C ALA A 29 5.15 -0.56 6.18
N LEU A 30 6.19 -1.40 6.18
CA LEU A 30 6.25 -2.64 5.40
C LEU A 30 5.15 -3.61 5.80
N CYS A 31 5.00 -3.89 7.09
CA CYS A 31 4.00 -4.84 7.57
C CYS A 31 2.57 -4.33 7.34
N GLY A 32 2.30 -3.04 7.57
CA GLY A 32 1.03 -2.40 7.26
C GLY A 32 0.67 -2.49 5.78
N THR A 33 1.66 -2.26 4.90
CA THR A 33 1.48 -2.45 3.44
C THR A 33 1.09 -3.89 3.10
N GLN A 34 1.70 -4.90 3.74
CA GLN A 34 1.38 -6.31 3.48
C GLN A 34 -0.05 -6.70 3.90
N ILE A 35 -0.52 -6.16 5.03
CA ILE A 35 -1.90 -6.35 5.49
C ILE A 35 -2.87 -5.76 4.47
N TRP A 36 -2.65 -4.51 4.08
CA TRP A 36 -3.51 -3.82 3.12
C TRP A 36 -3.47 -4.46 1.73
N TRP A 37 -2.30 -4.91 1.28
CA TRP A 37 -2.19 -5.65 0.04
C TRP A 37 -3.11 -6.88 0.02
N THR A 38 -3.17 -7.63 1.14
CA THR A 38 -4.05 -8.80 1.25
C THR A 38 -5.52 -8.41 1.17
N THR A 39 -5.92 -7.34 1.86
CA THR A 39 -7.29 -6.79 1.80
C THR A 39 -7.66 -6.36 0.38
N GLU A 40 -6.80 -5.60 -0.29
CA GLU A 40 -7.05 -5.08 -1.63
C GLU A 40 -7.10 -6.20 -2.69
N VAL A 41 -6.30 -7.25 -2.55
CA VAL A 41 -6.39 -8.45 -3.40
C VAL A 41 -7.75 -9.12 -3.24
N ASN A 42 -8.21 -9.31 -2.00
CA ASN A 42 -9.53 -9.91 -1.75
C ASN A 42 -10.66 -9.05 -2.34
N ILE A 43 -10.57 -7.73 -2.23
CA ILE A 43 -11.51 -6.80 -2.88
C ILE A 43 -11.49 -6.95 -4.40
N ALA A 44 -10.31 -7.08 -5.00
CA ALA A 44 -10.17 -7.26 -6.45
C ALA A 44 -10.76 -8.60 -6.91
N PHE A 45 -10.65 -9.67 -6.11
CA PHE A 45 -11.34 -10.94 -6.37
C PHE A 45 -12.86 -10.82 -6.24
N GLY A 46 -13.38 -10.15 -5.20
CA GLY A 46 -14.82 -9.90 -5.07
C GLY A 46 -15.40 -9.14 -6.26
N ARG A 47 -14.68 -8.10 -6.74
CA ARG A 47 -15.07 -7.39 -7.97
C ARG A 47 -15.03 -8.29 -9.21
N LEU A 48 -14.06 -9.19 -9.31
CA LEU A 48 -14.00 -10.15 -10.41
C LEU A 48 -15.23 -11.06 -10.41
N GLU A 49 -15.67 -11.54 -9.24
CA GLU A 49 -16.89 -12.35 -9.08
C GLU A 49 -18.17 -11.59 -9.45
N GLU A 50 -18.21 -10.28 -9.22
CA GLU A 50 -19.29 -9.38 -9.65
C GLU A 50 -19.30 -9.08 -11.16
N GLY A 51 -18.32 -9.59 -11.92
CA GLY A 51 -18.22 -9.42 -13.38
C GLY A 51 -17.30 -8.29 -13.83
N TYR A 52 -16.55 -7.65 -12.92
CA TYR A 52 -15.52 -6.69 -13.30
C TYR A 52 -14.23 -7.42 -13.74
N GLU A 53 -14.22 -7.93 -14.98
CA GLU A 53 -13.14 -8.78 -15.53
C GLU A 53 -11.73 -8.18 -15.46
N ASN A 54 -11.62 -6.85 -15.43
CA ASN A 54 -10.33 -6.15 -15.36
C ASN A 54 -9.87 -5.84 -13.93
N ALA A 55 -10.64 -6.19 -12.88
CA ALA A 55 -10.34 -5.81 -11.50
C ALA A 55 -8.91 -6.18 -11.06
N LEU A 56 -8.47 -7.40 -11.33
CA LEU A 56 -7.10 -7.85 -11.00
C LEU A 56 -6.03 -7.15 -11.85
N LYS A 57 -6.31 -6.87 -13.13
CA LYS A 57 -5.37 -6.16 -14.01
C LYS A 57 -5.20 -4.71 -13.57
N ASP A 58 -6.28 -4.04 -13.21
CA ASP A 58 -6.24 -2.66 -12.76
C ASP A 58 -5.60 -2.54 -11.37
N TYR A 59 -5.85 -3.51 -10.47
CA TYR A 59 -5.12 -3.58 -9.21
C TYR A 59 -3.61 -3.84 -9.42
N SER A 60 -3.24 -4.71 -10.36
CA SER A 60 -1.82 -4.92 -10.72
C SER A 60 -1.16 -3.63 -11.22
N LYS A 61 -1.83 -2.85 -12.09
CA LYS A 61 -1.33 -1.53 -12.52
C LYS A 61 -1.15 -0.57 -11.35
N LYS A 62 -2.08 -0.55 -10.38
CA LYS A 62 -1.97 0.25 -9.15
C LYS A 62 -0.70 -0.13 -8.36
N GLN A 63 -0.47 -1.43 -8.17
CA GLN A 63 0.72 -1.93 -7.46
C GLN A 63 2.03 -1.55 -8.16
N ILE A 64 2.10 -1.69 -9.49
CA ILE A 64 3.25 -1.27 -10.29
C ILE A 64 3.52 0.24 -10.14
N SER A 65 2.47 1.07 -10.19
CA SER A 65 2.60 2.51 -10.00
C SER A 65 3.15 2.89 -8.62
N GLN A 66 2.64 2.25 -7.56
CA GLN A 66 3.12 2.48 -6.20
C GLN A 66 4.57 2.02 -6.02
N LEU A 67 4.96 0.89 -6.62
CA LEU A 67 6.34 0.41 -6.60
C LEU A 67 7.29 1.38 -7.31
N ASN A 68 6.91 1.87 -8.50
CA ASN A 68 7.70 2.86 -9.22
C ASN A 68 7.86 4.15 -8.42
N SER A 69 6.80 4.62 -7.75
CA SER A 69 6.85 5.80 -6.87
C SER A 69 7.83 5.60 -5.71
N LEU A 70 7.82 4.41 -5.09
CA LEU A 70 8.77 4.05 -4.05
C LEU A 70 10.22 3.98 -4.57
N ILE A 71 10.43 3.41 -5.75
CA ILE A 71 11.76 3.37 -6.40
C ILE A 71 12.27 4.79 -6.62
N THR A 72 11.45 5.68 -7.20
CA THR A 72 11.83 7.08 -7.41
C THR A 72 12.18 7.79 -6.11
N MET A 73 11.41 7.56 -5.05
CA MET A 73 11.66 8.13 -3.73
C MET A 73 13.00 7.66 -3.13
N LEU A 74 13.31 6.36 -3.24
CA LEU A 74 14.56 5.79 -2.74
C LEU A 74 15.79 6.22 -3.54
N LEU A 75 15.61 6.52 -4.83
CA LEU A 75 16.67 7.03 -5.71
C LEU A 75 16.85 8.56 -5.63
N GLY A 76 15.94 9.27 -4.94
CA GLY A 76 16.03 10.72 -4.73
C GLY A 76 16.98 11.11 -3.59
N ASP A 77 17.01 12.39 -3.25
CA ASP A 77 17.79 12.91 -2.14
C ASP A 77 17.23 12.41 -0.80
N LEU A 78 17.96 11.51 -0.15
CA LEU A 78 17.61 10.99 1.16
C LEU A 78 18.10 11.95 2.25
N SER A 79 17.17 12.49 3.05
CA SER A 79 17.54 13.24 4.25
C SER A 79 18.13 12.28 5.30
N SER A 80 19.32 12.61 5.82
CA SER A 80 19.92 11.92 6.97
C SER A 80 19.30 12.37 8.29
#